data_AF-A0A957K9D6-F1
#
_entry.id   AF-A0A957K9D6-F1
#
_cell.length_a   1.000
_cell.length_b   1.000
_cell.length_c   1.000
_cell.angle_alpha   90.00
_cell.angle_beta   90.00
_cell.angle_gamma   90.00
#
_symmetry.space_group_name_H-M   'P 1'
#
loop_
_entity.id
_entity.type
_entity.pdbx_description
1 polymer ?
#
loop_
_entity_poly.entity_id
_entity_poly.type
_entity_poly.pdbx_seq_one_letter_code
_entity_poly.pdbx_strand_id
1 'polypeptide(L)'
;MKNRHLLPLGIICLAFLPLWALLRLPRSQPVLAALPAAGLSCSGGATPLTLWTDNLENGAGNWQPGGLTSTWGLSSFRRHDGLFAYRATDLAVPSDQWAQLPALVLPPAGMGPIQFHFWNWQALEDGPHGCFDGGFLEYSLDGGAQWQVFTATQLLTDPYDGPISPDYNNPAAGYDAWCGDPQDWLESVVDLSALAGETVNLRFRLATDENNGREGWYLDTLSLDACLPASGYGARLTPALSRHTVAPGEVITHTFVLENLGQSETFNVGLSGASWPTAVTSGGSLLVPAGLTGTITVQVTPPLVAASDAFTLTVSSSHDPAHVTMVAVGHTNGAHFSHLPIIIVPK
;
A
#
# COMPACT_ATOMS: atom_id res chain seq x y z
N MET A 1 -43.56 -59.67 39.80
CA MET A 1 -43.62 -58.29 40.34
C MET A 1 -42.33 -57.58 39.96
N LYS A 2 -42.47 -56.45 39.25
CA LYS A 2 -41.62 -55.25 39.13
C LYS A 2 -40.08 -55.31 39.19
N ASN A 3 -39.53 -54.51 38.26
CA ASN A 3 -38.27 -53.75 38.25
C ASN A 3 -37.05 -54.47 37.67
N ARG A 4 -36.67 -54.21 36.41
CA ARG A 4 -36.07 -53.00 35.77
C ARG A 4 -34.54 -53.13 35.71
N HIS A 5 -34.06 -53.22 34.48
CA HIS A 5 -32.67 -53.37 34.05
C HIS A 5 -31.76 -52.22 34.49
N LEU A 6 -30.53 -52.57 34.89
CA LEU A 6 -29.37 -51.69 35.01
C LEU A 6 -28.29 -52.22 34.05
N LEU A 7 -27.94 -51.41 33.05
CA LEU A 7 -26.76 -51.56 32.21
C LEU A 7 -25.63 -50.68 32.78
N PRO A 8 -24.34 -51.06 32.66
CA PRO A 8 -23.24 -50.24 33.16
C PRO A 8 -22.85 -49.14 32.17
N LEU A 9 -22.51 -47.96 32.70
CA LEU A 9 -21.96 -46.83 31.95
C LEU A 9 -20.55 -47.15 31.44
N GLY A 10 -20.39 -47.21 30.11
CA GLY A 10 -19.12 -47.11 29.42
C GLY A 10 -18.88 -45.67 28.98
N ILE A 11 -17.81 -45.07 29.50
CA ILE A 11 -17.36 -43.70 29.23
C ILE A 11 -16.90 -43.58 27.77
N ILE A 12 -17.59 -42.76 26.98
CA ILE A 12 -17.14 -42.34 25.65
C ILE A 12 -16.19 -41.16 25.84
N CYS A 13 -14.90 -41.39 25.57
CA CYS A 13 -13.88 -40.34 25.51
C CYS A 13 -14.04 -39.59 24.18
N LEU A 14 -14.82 -38.51 24.17
CA LEU A 14 -14.85 -37.54 23.08
C LEU A 14 -13.61 -36.63 23.20
N ALA A 15 -12.62 -36.86 22.34
CA ALA A 15 -11.51 -35.93 22.16
C ALA A 15 -12.06 -34.65 21.53
N PHE A 16 -12.14 -33.58 22.31
CA PHE A 16 -12.32 -32.21 21.82
C PHE A 16 -11.02 -31.77 21.15
N LEU A 17 -11.02 -31.70 19.81
CA LEU A 17 -10.02 -30.93 19.07
C LEU A 17 -10.43 -29.45 19.12
N PRO A 18 -9.53 -28.53 19.50
CA PRO A 18 -9.85 -27.10 19.53
C PRO A 18 -9.93 -26.59 18.09
N LEU A 19 -11.11 -26.11 17.71
CA LEU A 19 -11.39 -25.45 16.44
C LEU A 19 -10.80 -24.03 16.42
N TRP A 20 -9.48 -23.90 16.43
CA TRP A 20 -8.77 -22.63 16.23
C TRP A 20 -7.69 -22.79 15.16
N ALA A 21 -8.12 -23.14 13.94
CA ALA A 21 -7.36 -22.91 12.73
C ALA A 21 -8.20 -22.00 11.82
N LEU A 22 -8.33 -20.74 12.24
CA LEU A 22 -8.79 -19.68 11.35
C LEU A 22 -7.70 -19.47 10.31
N LEU A 23 -7.97 -19.99 9.11
CA LEU A 23 -7.32 -19.60 7.87
C LEU A 23 -7.26 -18.06 7.87
N ARG A 24 -6.07 -17.48 8.02
CA ARG A 24 -5.85 -16.04 7.81
C ARG A 24 -6.06 -15.76 6.33
N LEU A 25 -7.31 -15.54 5.95
CA LEU A 25 -7.63 -14.84 4.71
C LEU A 25 -6.94 -13.47 4.79
N PRO A 26 -6.17 -13.05 3.79
CA PRO A 26 -5.73 -11.66 3.72
C PRO A 26 -6.99 -10.79 3.78
N ARG A 27 -7.10 -9.95 4.82
CA ARG A 27 -8.19 -8.98 4.92
C ARG A 27 -8.08 -8.09 3.68
N SER A 28 -9.03 -8.24 2.77
CA SER A 28 -9.34 -7.21 1.78
C SER A 28 -9.49 -5.91 2.54
N GLN A 29 -8.68 -4.91 2.17
CA GLN A 29 -8.85 -3.56 2.70
C GLN A 29 -10.30 -3.14 2.42
N PRO A 30 -11.05 -2.65 3.42
CA PRO A 30 -12.33 -2.04 3.15
C PRO A 30 -12.07 -0.89 2.18
N VAL A 31 -12.74 -0.89 1.03
CA VAL A 31 -12.82 0.30 0.17
C VAL A 31 -13.57 1.32 1.00
N LEU A 32 -12.83 2.19 1.69
CA LEU A 32 -13.39 3.27 2.50
C LEU A 32 -14.09 4.23 1.54
N ALA A 33 -15.31 4.64 1.88
CA ALA A 33 -15.99 5.71 1.17
C ALA A 33 -15.10 6.96 1.13
N ALA A 34 -14.92 7.53 -0.06
CA ALA A 34 -14.10 8.72 -0.27
C ALA A 34 -14.52 9.85 0.67
N LEU A 35 -13.59 10.29 1.53
CA LEU A 35 -13.71 11.55 2.24
C LEU A 35 -13.22 12.67 1.31
N PRO A 36 -13.76 13.89 1.41
CA PRO A 36 -13.16 15.04 0.73
C PRO A 36 -11.76 15.28 1.32
N ALA A 37 -10.74 15.32 0.45
CA ALA A 37 -9.38 15.65 0.86
C ALA A 37 -9.36 17.04 1.51
N ALA A 38 -8.98 17.12 2.79
CA ALA A 38 -8.78 18.39 3.44
C ALA A 38 -7.52 19.05 2.85
N GLY A 39 -7.66 20.24 2.27
CA GLY A 39 -6.51 21.05 1.83
C GLY A 39 -6.06 20.90 0.37
N LEU A 40 -6.37 19.81 -0.33
CA LEU A 40 -6.01 19.64 -1.74
C LEU A 40 -6.83 20.54 -2.66
N SER A 41 -6.16 21.48 -3.35
CA SER A 41 -6.79 22.35 -4.36
C SER A 41 -6.68 21.76 -5.76
N CYS A 42 -7.80 21.35 -6.33
CA CYS A 42 -7.87 20.83 -7.69
C CYS A 42 -8.19 21.95 -8.70
N SER A 43 -7.52 21.94 -9.85
CA SER A 43 -7.72 22.92 -10.92
C SER A 43 -8.65 22.40 -12.01
N GLY A 44 -9.16 23.30 -12.86
CA GLY A 44 -9.91 22.90 -14.06
C GLY A 44 -11.26 22.23 -13.81
N GLY A 45 -11.84 22.34 -12.61
CA GLY A 45 -13.10 21.70 -12.23
C GLY A 45 -12.95 20.26 -11.70
N ALA A 46 -11.70 19.80 -11.53
CA ALA A 46 -11.42 18.52 -10.90
C ALA A 46 -11.86 18.54 -9.44
N THR A 47 -12.28 17.38 -8.92
CA THR A 47 -12.72 17.24 -7.53
C THR A 47 -11.63 16.53 -6.71
N PRO A 48 -11.32 17.01 -5.50
CA PRO A 48 -10.40 16.31 -4.61
C PRO A 48 -10.92 14.92 -4.24
N LEU A 49 -10.02 13.94 -4.20
CA LEU A 49 -10.29 12.57 -3.83
C LEU A 49 -9.22 12.08 -2.86
N THR A 50 -9.65 11.61 -1.69
CA THR A 50 -8.79 10.86 -0.78
C THR A 50 -8.73 9.39 -1.17
N LEU A 51 -7.53 8.91 -1.45
CA LEU A 51 -7.24 7.54 -1.90
C LEU A 51 -6.88 6.62 -0.74
N TRP A 52 -6.22 7.15 0.29
CA TRP A 52 -5.78 6.41 1.46
C TRP A 52 -5.71 7.34 2.67
N THR A 53 -5.99 6.82 3.86
CA THR A 53 -5.79 7.52 5.13
C THR A 53 -5.29 6.56 6.20
N ASP A 54 -4.57 7.12 7.16
CA ASP A 54 -4.31 6.47 8.44
C ASP A 54 -4.28 7.53 9.54
N ASN A 55 -5.27 7.50 10.42
CA ASN A 55 -5.36 8.38 11.59
C ASN A 55 -4.84 7.70 12.86
N LEU A 56 -4.26 6.49 12.77
CA LEU A 56 -3.60 5.77 13.87
C LEU A 56 -4.49 5.35 15.06
N GLU A 57 -5.76 5.69 15.04
CA GLU A 57 -6.74 5.38 16.09
C GLU A 57 -7.13 3.89 16.16
N ASN A 58 -6.85 3.14 15.09
CA ASN A 58 -7.14 1.70 15.01
C ASN A 58 -5.89 0.83 15.21
N GLY A 59 -4.87 1.39 15.86
CA GLY A 59 -3.56 0.79 16.04
C GLY A 59 -2.62 1.09 14.87
N ALA A 60 -1.36 0.65 14.97
CA ALA A 60 -0.32 0.90 13.96
C ALA A 60 -0.51 0.09 12.65
N GLY A 61 -1.63 -0.60 12.49
CA GLY A 61 -1.99 -1.29 11.24
C GLY A 61 -0.88 -2.17 10.65
N ASN A 62 -0.46 -1.81 9.42
CA ASN A 62 0.60 -2.46 8.66
C ASN A 62 1.91 -1.66 8.66
N TRP A 63 2.07 -0.70 9.56
CA TRP A 63 3.34 0.00 9.71
C TRP A 63 4.42 -0.98 10.15
N GLN A 64 5.59 -0.86 9.53
CA GLN A 64 6.74 -1.70 9.81
C GLN A 64 7.83 -0.83 10.43
N PRO A 65 7.98 -0.82 11.77
CA PRO A 65 9.14 -0.21 12.39
C PRO A 65 10.38 -1.07 12.17
N GLY A 66 11.53 -0.43 12.03
CA GLY A 66 12.80 -1.10 11.87
C GLY A 66 13.98 -0.16 12.06
N GLY A 67 15.15 -0.63 11.65
CA GLY A 67 16.41 0.08 11.83
C GLY A 67 17.12 -0.27 13.14
N LEU A 68 18.23 0.41 13.39
CA LEU A 68 19.01 0.30 14.60
C LEU A 68 18.25 0.98 15.76
N THR A 69 18.06 0.23 16.85
CA THR A 69 17.42 0.72 18.09
C THR A 69 16.07 1.39 17.88
N SER A 70 15.21 0.80 17.03
CA SER A 70 13.89 1.34 16.71
C SER A 70 13.01 1.52 17.95
N THR A 71 12.45 2.72 18.10
CA THR A 71 11.52 3.08 19.20
C THR A 71 10.13 3.48 18.69
N TRP A 72 9.90 3.37 17.38
CA TRP A 72 8.63 3.68 16.74
C TRP A 72 7.47 2.90 17.37
N GLY A 73 6.42 3.61 17.77
CA GLY A 73 5.22 3.02 18.35
C GLY A 73 4.10 4.04 18.58
N LEU A 74 2.87 3.55 18.83
CA LEU A 74 1.75 4.42 19.17
C LEU A 74 2.01 5.11 20.52
N SER A 75 1.68 6.39 20.58
CA SER A 75 1.77 7.22 21.76
C SER A 75 0.50 8.04 21.92
N SER A 76 0.04 8.18 23.16
CA SER A 76 -1.05 9.10 23.51
C SER A 76 -0.54 10.41 24.13
N PHE A 77 0.78 10.60 24.19
CA PHE A 77 1.41 11.71 24.91
C PHE A 77 1.21 13.03 24.18
N ARG A 78 1.49 13.02 22.88
CA ARG A 78 1.13 14.07 21.92
C ARG A 78 0.33 13.46 20.79
N ARG A 79 -0.63 14.22 20.29
CA ARG A 79 -1.53 13.86 19.20
C ARG A 79 -2.07 15.14 18.58
N HIS A 80 -2.26 15.12 17.28
CA HIS A 80 -2.88 16.19 16.53
C HIS A 80 -4.41 16.03 16.57
N ASP A 81 -4.89 14.82 16.29
CA ASP A 81 -6.30 14.44 16.39
C ASP A 81 -6.46 13.15 17.21
N GLY A 82 -7.69 12.83 17.62
CA GLY A 82 -7.98 11.56 18.27
C GLY A 82 -7.23 11.31 19.59
N LEU A 83 -6.78 10.06 19.78
CA LEU A 83 -6.15 9.54 20.99
C LEU A 83 -4.69 9.14 20.78
N PHE A 84 -4.26 8.84 19.56
CA PHE A 84 -2.94 8.27 19.28
C PHE A 84 -2.23 8.94 18.11
N ALA A 85 -0.94 9.19 18.28
CA ALA A 85 0.00 9.48 17.21
C ALA A 85 1.08 8.37 17.16
N TYR A 86 1.85 8.31 16.08
CA TYR A 86 2.96 7.38 15.93
C TYR A 86 4.27 8.11 16.24
N ARG A 87 5.05 7.58 17.19
CA ARG A 87 6.18 8.30 17.77
C ARG A 87 7.47 7.49 17.69
N ALA A 88 8.57 8.12 17.31
CA ALA A 88 9.92 7.69 17.67
C ALA A 88 10.53 8.61 18.74
N THR A 89 11.35 8.05 19.62
CA THR A 89 12.15 8.78 20.60
C THR A 89 13.44 9.25 19.95
N ASP A 90 13.81 10.49 20.24
CA ASP A 90 15.14 11.02 19.95
C ASP A 90 16.11 10.57 21.06
N LEU A 91 17.03 9.69 20.69
CA LEU A 91 17.89 8.97 21.62
C LEU A 91 19.20 9.71 21.82
N ALA A 92 19.66 9.80 23.07
CA ALA A 92 20.98 10.35 23.42
C ALA A 92 22.16 9.38 23.11
N VAL A 93 22.05 8.62 22.02
CA VAL A 93 23.04 7.66 21.50
C VAL A 93 22.82 7.51 19.99
N PRO A 94 23.85 7.16 19.21
CA PRO A 94 23.68 7.09 17.76
C PRO A 94 22.65 6.03 17.38
N SER A 95 21.62 6.44 16.67
CA SER A 95 20.53 5.57 16.24
C SER A 95 20.11 5.84 14.81
N ASP A 96 19.47 4.85 14.19
CA ASP A 96 18.98 4.96 12.82
C ASP A 96 17.71 4.12 12.68
N GLN A 97 16.58 4.73 12.99
CA GLN A 97 15.30 4.06 13.14
C GLN A 97 14.32 4.57 12.08
N TRP A 98 13.53 3.65 11.53
CA TRP A 98 12.55 4.00 10.51
C TRP A 98 11.22 3.30 10.75
N ALA A 99 10.17 3.89 10.18
CA ALA A 99 8.82 3.38 10.18
C ALA A 99 8.27 3.43 8.75
N GLN A 100 8.09 2.26 8.16
CA GLN A 100 7.61 2.11 6.80
C GLN A 100 6.09 1.93 6.76
N LEU A 101 5.43 2.61 5.83
CA LEU A 101 4.01 2.45 5.57
C LEU A 101 3.75 1.18 4.72
N PRO A 102 2.51 0.67 4.70
CA PRO A 102 2.11 -0.22 3.61
C PRO A 102 2.32 0.46 2.24
N ALA A 103 2.66 -0.33 1.22
CA ALA A 103 2.90 0.18 -0.13
C ALA A 103 1.65 0.88 -0.67
N LEU A 104 1.84 2.08 -1.23
CA LEU A 104 0.78 2.91 -1.79
C LEU A 104 0.80 2.79 -3.31
N VAL A 105 -0.33 2.45 -3.91
CA VAL A 105 -0.49 2.46 -5.38
C VAL A 105 -0.96 3.84 -5.79
N LEU A 106 -0.13 4.58 -6.50
CA LEU A 106 -0.46 5.92 -6.95
C LEU A 106 -1.42 5.86 -8.16
N PRO A 107 -2.35 6.82 -8.28
CA PRO A 107 -3.24 6.88 -9.42
C PRO A 107 -2.45 7.13 -10.71
N PRO A 108 -3.00 6.77 -11.89
CA PRO A 108 -2.33 7.01 -13.15
C PRO A 108 -2.12 8.50 -13.42
N ALA A 109 -1.24 8.81 -14.38
CA ALA A 109 -1.04 10.17 -14.86
C ALA A 109 -2.38 10.80 -15.29
N GLY A 110 -2.56 12.09 -14.97
CA GLY A 110 -3.79 12.83 -15.24
C GLY A 110 -4.70 13.04 -14.01
N MET A 111 -4.48 12.30 -12.91
CA MET A 111 -5.19 12.52 -11.63
C MET A 111 -4.45 13.50 -10.68
N GLY A 112 -3.71 14.46 -11.24
CA GLY A 112 -2.83 15.36 -10.50
C GLY A 112 -3.48 16.68 -10.09
N PRO A 113 -2.97 17.36 -9.04
CA PRO A 113 -1.86 16.94 -8.17
C PRO A 113 -2.13 15.69 -7.34
N ILE A 114 -1.09 14.89 -7.09
CA ILE A 114 -1.08 13.74 -6.17
C ILE A 114 -0.22 14.16 -4.97
N GLN A 115 -0.81 14.22 -3.78
CA GLN A 115 -0.16 14.74 -2.58
C GLN A 115 -0.26 13.74 -1.44
N PHE A 116 0.82 13.60 -0.69
CA PHE A 116 0.84 12.88 0.57
C PHE A 116 0.92 13.89 1.71
N HIS A 117 -0.04 13.83 2.62
CA HIS A 117 -0.17 14.72 3.76
C HIS A 117 0.10 13.96 5.04
N PHE A 118 0.76 14.61 5.98
CA PHE A 118 0.84 14.14 7.36
C PHE A 118 1.02 15.32 8.30
N TRP A 119 0.45 15.23 9.49
CA TRP A 119 0.75 16.14 10.58
C TRP A 119 1.94 15.61 11.36
N ASN A 120 2.83 16.51 11.77
CA ASN A 120 3.97 16.14 12.58
C ASN A 120 4.29 17.16 13.68
N TRP A 121 4.76 16.67 14.82
CA TRP A 121 5.28 17.45 15.94
C TRP A 121 6.65 16.91 16.30
N GLN A 122 7.59 17.78 16.65
CA GLN A 122 8.95 17.34 16.96
C GLN A 122 9.62 18.11 18.09
N ALA A 123 10.43 17.38 18.85
CA ALA A 123 11.55 17.91 19.60
C ALA A 123 12.75 17.05 19.22
N LEU A 124 13.61 17.59 18.36
CA LEU A 124 14.82 16.98 17.81
C LEU A 124 15.94 18.01 17.87
N GLU A 125 17.15 17.59 18.24
CA GLU A 125 18.26 18.52 18.44
C GLU A 125 18.65 19.30 17.16
N ASP A 126 18.47 20.62 17.20
CA ASP A 126 18.83 21.55 16.14
C ASP A 126 20.19 22.24 16.39
N GLY A 127 20.79 22.73 15.32
CA GLY A 127 22.11 23.34 15.34
C GLY A 127 22.21 24.60 14.48
N PRO A 128 23.34 25.33 14.54
CA PRO A 128 23.50 26.60 13.83
C PRO A 128 23.52 26.48 12.29
N HIS A 129 23.64 25.27 11.76
CA HIS A 129 23.78 25.00 10.31
C HIS A 129 22.87 23.87 9.81
N GLY A 130 21.84 23.50 10.55
CA GLY A 130 20.97 22.36 10.25
C GLY A 130 20.69 21.56 11.51
N CYS A 131 20.77 20.24 11.41
CA CYS A 131 20.33 19.33 12.46
C CYS A 131 21.51 18.59 13.09
N PHE A 132 21.44 18.31 14.39
CA PHE A 132 22.28 17.27 15.02
C PHE A 132 21.55 15.93 14.98
N ASP A 133 20.26 15.95 15.34
CA ASP A 133 19.30 14.85 15.18
C ASP A 133 18.24 15.21 14.15
N GLY A 134 17.88 14.29 13.26
CA GLY A 134 17.05 14.63 12.10
C GLY A 134 16.02 13.56 11.74
N GLY A 135 14.78 14.03 11.52
CA GLY A 135 13.69 13.25 10.94
C GLY A 135 13.52 13.58 9.45
N PHE A 136 13.36 12.58 8.59
CA PHE A 136 13.13 12.79 7.16
C PHE A 136 12.26 11.70 6.54
N LEU A 137 11.66 12.01 5.39
CA LEU A 137 10.82 11.09 4.63
C LEU A 137 11.57 10.57 3.39
N GLU A 138 11.50 9.27 3.18
CA GLU A 138 12.08 8.59 2.02
C GLU A 138 11.04 7.78 1.26
N TYR A 139 11.29 7.59 -0.02
CA TYR A 139 10.50 6.71 -0.88
C TYR A 139 11.36 5.66 -1.60
N SER A 140 10.71 4.57 -1.98
CA SER A 140 11.29 3.50 -2.79
C SER A 140 10.28 3.04 -3.84
N LEU A 141 10.78 2.72 -5.04
CA LEU A 141 10.02 2.18 -6.18
C LEU A 141 10.31 0.69 -6.43
N ASP A 142 11.22 0.10 -5.66
CA ASP A 142 11.72 -1.26 -5.85
C ASP A 142 11.48 -2.17 -4.64
N GLY A 143 10.41 -1.85 -3.88
CA GLY A 143 10.01 -2.65 -2.72
C GLY A 143 10.91 -2.47 -1.49
N GLY A 144 11.68 -1.37 -1.44
CA GLY A 144 12.57 -1.02 -0.34
C GLY A 144 14.02 -1.47 -0.53
N ALA A 145 14.43 -1.88 -1.73
CA ALA A 145 15.81 -2.24 -2.02
C ALA A 145 16.70 -1.00 -2.13
N GLN A 146 16.20 0.09 -2.72
CA GLN A 146 16.83 1.41 -2.76
C GLN A 146 15.86 2.49 -2.29
N TRP A 147 16.38 3.49 -1.58
CA TRP A 147 15.61 4.59 -1.00
C TRP A 147 16.13 5.94 -1.48
N GLN A 148 15.21 6.86 -1.71
CA GLN A 148 15.48 8.22 -2.16
C GLN A 148 14.82 9.20 -1.18
N VAL A 149 15.53 10.27 -0.82
CA VAL A 149 14.99 11.33 0.03
C VAL A 149 14.24 12.35 -0.84
N PHE A 150 13.11 12.85 -0.36
CA PHE A 150 12.39 13.92 -1.05
C PHE A 150 13.21 15.22 -1.10
N THR A 151 13.10 15.96 -2.20
CA THR A 151 13.81 17.24 -2.37
C THR A 151 12.97 18.42 -1.90
N ALA A 152 13.60 19.58 -1.68
CA ALA A 152 12.91 20.81 -1.28
C ALA A 152 11.79 21.23 -2.27
N THR A 153 11.89 20.89 -3.55
CA THR A 153 10.82 21.16 -4.53
C THR A 153 9.62 20.24 -4.41
N GLN A 154 9.76 19.10 -3.75
CA GLN A 154 8.68 18.14 -3.51
C GLN A 154 8.01 18.37 -2.15
N LEU A 155 8.69 19.01 -1.20
CA LEU A 155 8.13 19.40 0.09
C LEU A 155 7.42 20.76 -0.05
N LEU A 156 6.09 20.76 -0.11
CA LEU A 156 5.31 21.92 -0.53
C LEU A 156 5.04 22.93 0.58
N THR A 157 4.93 22.48 1.83
CA THR A 157 4.57 23.32 2.99
C THR A 157 5.65 23.38 4.06
N ASP A 158 6.53 22.39 4.11
CA ASP A 158 7.47 22.16 5.21
C ASP A 158 8.81 21.65 4.66
N PRO A 159 9.68 22.55 4.14
CA PRO A 159 11.00 22.16 3.66
C PRO A 159 11.88 21.72 4.83
N TYR A 160 12.86 20.86 4.57
CA TYR A 160 13.87 20.50 5.56
C TYR A 160 14.62 21.72 6.11
N ASP A 161 14.93 21.70 7.41
CA ASP A 161 15.64 22.77 8.12
C ASP A 161 17.12 22.84 7.72
N GLY A 162 17.69 21.70 7.32
CA GLY A 162 19.03 21.61 6.77
C GLY A 162 19.63 20.21 6.91
N PRO A 163 20.92 20.06 6.57
CA PRO A 163 21.60 18.78 6.65
C PRO A 163 21.86 18.37 8.11
N ILE A 164 21.83 17.06 8.34
CA ILE A 164 22.34 16.46 9.57
C ILE A 164 23.87 16.62 9.60
N SER A 165 24.39 17.11 10.73
CA SER A 165 25.81 17.38 10.92
C SER A 165 26.68 16.13 10.73
N PRO A 166 27.83 16.24 10.05
CA PRO A 166 28.76 15.13 9.90
C PRO A 166 29.68 14.88 11.11
N ASP A 167 29.65 15.76 12.11
CA ASP A 167 30.70 15.82 13.14
C ASP A 167 30.41 14.99 14.41
N TYR A 168 29.18 14.47 14.57
CA TYR A 168 28.69 13.88 15.84
C TYR A 168 28.24 12.43 15.72
N ASN A 169 28.77 11.70 14.73
CA ASN A 169 28.50 10.27 14.52
C ASN A 169 27.03 9.91 14.27
N ASN A 170 26.19 10.87 13.85
CA ASN A 170 24.84 10.58 13.40
C ASN A 170 24.90 9.68 12.14
N PRO A 171 24.27 8.49 12.12
CA PRO A 171 24.35 7.56 10.99
C PRO A 171 23.77 8.09 9.67
N ALA A 172 22.97 9.16 9.71
CA ALA A 172 22.41 9.84 8.53
C ALA A 172 23.06 11.20 8.26
N ALA A 173 24.30 11.41 8.73
CA ALA A 173 25.10 12.60 8.41
C ALA A 173 25.03 12.99 6.93
N GLY A 174 24.76 14.27 6.67
CA GLY A 174 24.71 14.88 5.34
C GLY A 174 23.36 14.79 4.61
N TYR A 175 22.38 14.05 5.14
CA TYR A 175 21.01 14.10 4.62
C TYR A 175 20.30 15.36 5.13
N ASP A 176 19.56 16.04 4.24
CA ASP A 176 18.63 17.09 4.66
C ASP A 176 17.49 16.48 5.48
N ALA A 177 17.16 17.12 6.59
CA ALA A 177 16.19 16.64 7.57
C ALA A 177 15.42 17.79 8.23
N TRP A 178 14.31 17.42 8.87
CA TRP A 178 13.61 18.25 9.83
C TRP A 178 14.23 18.08 11.22
N CYS A 179 14.38 19.19 11.94
CA CYS A 179 14.73 19.25 13.35
C CYS A 179 14.06 20.44 14.04
N GLY A 180 14.26 20.62 15.34
CA GLY A 180 13.68 21.73 16.08
C GLY A 180 13.19 21.30 17.44
N ASP A 181 13.45 22.15 18.43
CA ASP A 181 13.35 21.78 19.84
C ASP A 181 12.64 22.87 20.68
N PRO A 182 11.29 22.82 20.81
CA PRO A 182 10.35 22.03 20.03
C PRO A 182 9.73 22.81 18.86
N GLN A 183 9.29 22.08 17.84
CA GLN A 183 8.32 22.54 16.83
C GLN A 183 6.94 21.95 17.15
N ASP A 184 5.92 22.83 17.21
CA ASP A 184 4.53 22.41 17.39
C ASP A 184 3.97 21.74 16.11
N TRP A 185 2.76 21.18 16.19
CA TRP A 185 2.14 20.46 15.07
C TRP A 185 2.11 21.31 13.79
N LEU A 186 2.68 20.76 12.73
CA LEU A 186 2.71 21.32 11.39
C LEU A 186 2.30 20.26 10.37
N GLU A 187 1.52 20.66 9.37
CA GLU A 187 1.18 19.81 8.24
C GLU A 187 2.29 19.87 7.18
N SER A 188 2.87 18.72 6.88
CA SER A 188 3.82 18.56 5.79
C SER A 188 3.11 17.94 4.59
N VAL A 189 3.18 18.62 3.44
CA VAL A 189 2.57 18.18 2.18
C VAL A 189 3.67 17.83 1.18
N VAL A 190 3.65 16.61 0.66
CA VAL A 190 4.65 16.08 -0.26
C VAL A 190 4.04 15.82 -1.63
N ASP A 191 4.63 16.39 -2.69
CA ASP A 191 4.21 16.16 -4.07
C ASP A 191 4.73 14.81 -4.59
N LEU A 192 3.79 13.93 -4.92
CA LEU A 192 4.04 12.63 -5.53
C LEU A 192 3.63 12.59 -7.01
N SER A 193 3.25 13.72 -7.60
CA SER A 193 2.72 13.77 -8.98
C SER A 193 3.69 13.22 -10.02
N ALA A 194 5.01 13.38 -9.81
CA ALA A 194 6.04 12.82 -10.69
C ALA A 194 6.15 11.28 -10.63
N LEU A 195 5.53 10.65 -9.64
CA LEU A 195 5.51 9.20 -9.42
C LEU A 195 4.15 8.58 -9.81
N ALA A 196 3.28 9.32 -10.51
CA ALA A 196 1.96 8.83 -10.92
C ALA A 196 2.04 7.48 -11.66
N GLY A 197 1.16 6.54 -11.28
CA GLY A 197 1.09 5.19 -11.82
C GLY A 197 2.04 4.17 -11.17
N GLU A 198 2.97 4.62 -10.32
CA GLU A 198 3.89 3.72 -9.62
C GLU A 198 3.28 3.13 -8.33
N THR A 199 3.89 2.04 -7.85
CA THR A 199 3.70 1.60 -6.46
C THR A 199 4.87 2.10 -5.63
N VAL A 200 4.57 2.90 -4.61
CA VAL A 200 5.57 3.58 -3.78
C VAL A 200 5.56 3.00 -2.37
N ASN A 201 6.74 2.67 -1.87
CA ASN A 201 6.99 2.44 -0.45
C ASN A 201 7.47 3.76 0.17
N LEU A 202 6.80 4.21 1.23
CA LEU A 202 7.22 5.38 2.02
C LEU A 202 7.72 4.93 3.39
N ARG A 203 8.77 5.58 3.89
CA ARG A 203 9.19 5.43 5.29
C ARG A 203 9.64 6.74 5.89
N PHE A 204 9.26 6.95 7.14
CA PHE A 204 9.78 8.00 7.99
C PHE A 204 11.05 7.46 8.67
N ARG A 205 12.12 8.23 8.68
CA ARG A 205 13.42 7.84 9.26
C ARG A 205 13.87 8.92 10.24
N LEU A 206 14.23 8.53 11.45
CA LEU A 206 14.83 9.37 12.48
C LEU A 206 16.21 8.82 12.77
N ALA A 207 17.23 9.67 12.65
CA ALA A 207 18.59 9.32 12.99
C ALA A 207 19.15 10.31 14.00
N THR A 208 19.85 9.78 15.00
CA THR A 208 20.30 10.56 16.16
C THR A 208 21.80 10.43 16.36
N ASP A 209 22.38 11.40 17.03
CA ASP A 209 23.80 11.53 17.32
C ASP A 209 24.17 10.93 18.68
N GLU A 210 25.39 11.19 19.15
CA GLU A 210 25.92 10.58 20.37
C GLU A 210 25.43 11.15 21.71
N ASN A 211 24.69 12.25 21.77
CA ASN A 211 24.26 12.88 23.03
C ASN A 211 22.85 13.51 22.93
N ASN A 212 22.44 14.21 24.00
CA ASN A 212 21.38 15.22 23.95
C ASN A 212 19.98 14.80 23.45
N GLY A 213 19.60 13.53 23.51
CA GLY A 213 18.27 13.09 23.09
C GLY A 213 17.09 13.89 23.69
N ARG A 214 16.10 14.17 22.84
CA ARG A 214 14.88 14.91 23.16
C ARG A 214 13.65 14.00 23.25
N GLU A 215 12.46 14.59 23.25
CA GLU A 215 11.23 13.82 23.28
C GLU A 215 11.03 12.99 22.01
N GLY A 216 11.48 13.50 20.86
CA GLY A 216 11.41 12.82 19.57
C GLY A 216 10.34 13.36 18.63
N TRP A 217 9.93 12.51 17.70
CA TRP A 217 9.12 12.89 16.54
C TRP A 217 7.81 12.13 16.52
N TYR A 218 6.72 12.86 16.30
CA TYR A 218 5.36 12.35 16.27
C TYR A 218 4.74 12.60 14.91
N LEU A 219 4.03 11.59 14.40
CA LEU A 219 3.29 11.61 13.15
C LEU A 219 1.82 11.31 13.43
N ASP A 220 0.93 12.02 12.77
CA ASP A 220 -0.50 11.85 12.93
C ASP A 220 -1.25 12.24 11.64
N THR A 221 -2.49 11.77 11.50
CA THR A 221 -3.45 12.19 10.48
C THR A 221 -2.83 12.21 9.08
N LEU A 222 -2.56 11.02 8.54
CA LEU A 222 -1.92 10.86 7.24
C LEU A 222 -2.95 10.61 6.14
N SER A 223 -2.74 11.18 4.96
CA SER A 223 -3.56 10.92 3.78
C SER A 223 -2.77 10.92 2.48
N LEU A 224 -3.27 10.16 1.51
CA LEU A 224 -2.88 10.26 0.11
C LEU A 224 -4.08 10.80 -0.67
N ASP A 225 -3.90 11.95 -1.27
CA ASP A 225 -4.95 12.69 -1.95
C ASP A 225 -4.56 12.93 -3.41
N ALA A 226 -5.56 12.98 -4.28
CA ALA A 226 -5.40 13.21 -5.71
C ALA A 226 -6.57 14.04 -6.26
N CYS A 227 -6.43 14.52 -7.49
CA CYS A 227 -7.52 15.24 -8.17
C CYS A 227 -8.16 14.37 -9.24
N LEU A 228 -9.45 14.08 -9.08
CA LEU A 228 -10.24 13.43 -10.12
C LEU A 228 -10.55 14.45 -11.24
N PRO A 229 -10.18 14.17 -12.50
CA PRO A 229 -10.41 15.08 -13.62
C PRO A 229 -11.87 15.55 -13.73
N ALA A 230 -12.03 16.84 -14.04
CA ALA A 230 -13.33 17.49 -14.23
C ALA A 230 -14.17 16.91 -15.36
N SER A 231 -13.56 16.15 -16.27
CA SER A 231 -14.24 15.54 -17.41
C SER A 231 -15.28 14.51 -16.98
N GLY A 232 -15.34 14.16 -15.68
CA GLY A 232 -16.30 13.20 -15.19
C GLY A 232 -16.02 11.82 -15.76
N TYR A 233 -14.80 11.52 -16.19
CA TYR A 233 -14.38 10.19 -16.62
C TYR A 233 -13.28 9.75 -15.67
N GLY A 234 -13.40 8.54 -15.16
CA GLY A 234 -12.50 8.00 -14.15
C GLY A 234 -12.87 6.56 -13.89
N ALA A 235 -11.88 5.69 -13.76
CA ALA A 235 -12.13 4.29 -13.53
C ALA A 235 -11.02 3.65 -12.69
N ARG A 236 -11.35 2.52 -12.08
CA ARG A 236 -10.43 1.69 -11.30
C ARG A 236 -10.53 0.25 -11.77
N LEU A 237 -9.39 -0.40 -11.93
CA LEU A 237 -9.31 -1.81 -12.33
C LEU A 237 -8.73 -2.65 -11.17
N THR A 238 -9.42 -3.71 -10.77
CA THR A 238 -9.00 -4.58 -9.66
C THR A 238 -9.14 -6.08 -10.01
N PRO A 239 -8.21 -6.95 -9.58
CA PRO A 239 -6.92 -6.61 -9.00
C PRO A 239 -5.97 -6.03 -10.06
N ALA A 240 -4.98 -5.22 -9.65
CA ALA A 240 -3.91 -4.79 -10.55
C ALA A 240 -2.99 -5.94 -10.99
N LEU A 241 -2.98 -7.05 -10.23
CA LEU A 241 -2.20 -8.25 -10.51
C LEU A 241 -3.01 -9.51 -10.21
N SER A 242 -3.14 -10.40 -11.18
CA SER A 242 -3.81 -11.71 -11.04
C SER A 242 -2.81 -12.84 -11.31
N ARG A 243 -2.67 -13.79 -10.38
CA ARG A 243 -1.72 -14.92 -10.48
C ARG A 243 -2.44 -16.25 -10.37
N HIS A 244 -2.15 -17.16 -11.30
CA HIS A 244 -2.65 -18.52 -11.28
C HIS A 244 -1.54 -19.54 -11.52
N THR A 245 -1.75 -20.76 -11.01
CA THR A 245 -0.93 -21.93 -11.30
C THR A 245 -1.87 -23.06 -11.70
N VAL A 246 -1.61 -23.67 -12.85
CA VAL A 246 -2.48 -24.69 -13.46
C VAL A 246 -1.67 -25.83 -14.06
N ALA A 247 -2.34 -26.95 -14.37
CA ALA A 247 -1.69 -28.04 -15.09
C ALA A 247 -1.36 -27.62 -16.54
N PRO A 248 -0.31 -28.19 -17.17
CA PRO A 248 0.01 -27.90 -18.56
C PRO A 248 -1.18 -28.24 -19.49
N GLY A 249 -1.52 -27.31 -20.39
CA GLY A 249 -2.66 -27.43 -21.31
C GLY A 249 -4.04 -27.10 -20.72
N GLU A 250 -4.15 -26.81 -19.42
CA GLU A 250 -5.43 -26.44 -18.81
C GLU A 250 -5.73 -24.96 -19.01
N VAL A 251 -6.87 -24.65 -19.65
CA VAL A 251 -7.31 -23.26 -19.86
C VAL A 251 -7.66 -22.63 -18.52
N ILE A 252 -7.09 -21.46 -18.24
CA ILE A 252 -7.36 -20.69 -17.02
C ILE A 252 -8.05 -19.38 -17.33
N THR A 253 -8.91 -18.93 -16.42
CA THR A 253 -9.62 -17.65 -16.51
C THR A 253 -9.12 -16.69 -15.43
N HIS A 254 -8.58 -15.55 -15.85
CA HIS A 254 -8.37 -14.39 -14.99
C HIS A 254 -9.63 -13.53 -14.95
N THR A 255 -9.98 -12.98 -13.80
CA THR A 255 -11.12 -12.09 -13.62
C THR A 255 -10.67 -10.74 -13.07
N PHE A 256 -11.13 -9.67 -13.70
CA PHE A 256 -10.89 -8.30 -13.31
C PHE A 256 -12.23 -7.56 -13.18
N VAL A 257 -12.32 -6.67 -12.21
CA VAL A 257 -13.46 -5.80 -11.94
C VAL A 257 -13.06 -4.39 -12.30
N LEU A 258 -13.82 -3.80 -13.22
CA LEU A 258 -13.72 -2.43 -13.66
C LEU A 258 -14.79 -1.61 -12.94
N GLU A 259 -14.39 -0.66 -12.10
CA GLU A 259 -15.29 0.28 -11.44
C GLU A 259 -15.25 1.62 -12.17
N ASN A 260 -16.41 2.15 -12.55
CA ASN A 260 -16.51 3.48 -13.15
C ASN A 260 -16.75 4.52 -12.04
N LEU A 261 -15.75 5.37 -11.83
CA LEU A 261 -15.77 6.45 -10.85
C LEU A 261 -16.26 7.79 -11.43
N GLY A 262 -16.43 7.83 -12.76
CA GLY A 262 -16.93 8.98 -13.50
C GLY A 262 -18.40 8.82 -13.90
N GLN A 263 -18.71 9.26 -15.10
CA GLN A 263 -20.01 9.22 -15.74
C GLN A 263 -20.15 7.95 -16.54
N SER A 264 -21.40 7.53 -16.74
CA SER A 264 -21.72 6.36 -17.56
C SER A 264 -21.05 6.43 -18.93
N GLU A 265 -20.16 5.48 -19.19
CA GLU A 265 -19.37 5.48 -20.42
C GLU A 265 -18.97 4.07 -20.85
N THR A 266 -18.42 3.98 -22.06
CA THR A 266 -17.88 2.73 -22.59
C THR A 266 -16.38 2.67 -22.39
N PHE A 267 -15.90 1.56 -21.86
CA PHE A 267 -14.47 1.26 -21.75
C PHE A 267 -14.07 0.23 -22.80
N ASN A 268 -12.93 0.45 -23.44
CA ASN A 268 -12.33 -0.45 -24.40
C ASN A 268 -11.22 -1.25 -23.74
N VAL A 269 -11.16 -2.55 -24.03
CA VAL A 269 -10.18 -3.45 -23.41
C VAL A 269 -9.20 -3.97 -24.47
N GLY A 270 -7.92 -3.82 -24.18
CA GLY A 270 -6.80 -4.31 -24.97
C GLY A 270 -5.96 -5.34 -24.21
N LEU A 271 -5.31 -6.22 -24.96
CA LEU A 271 -4.33 -7.19 -24.45
C LEU A 271 -3.01 -7.04 -25.19
N SER A 272 -1.91 -7.20 -24.47
CA SER A 272 -0.56 -7.25 -25.05
C SER A 272 0.38 -8.11 -24.19
N GLY A 273 1.57 -8.40 -24.70
CA GLY A 273 2.65 -9.05 -23.96
C GLY A 273 2.56 -10.58 -23.83
N ALA A 274 1.39 -11.17 -24.06
CA ALA A 274 1.20 -12.62 -23.99
C ALA A 274 1.99 -13.38 -25.07
N SER A 275 2.71 -14.42 -24.67
CA SER A 275 3.36 -15.38 -25.57
C SER A 275 2.47 -16.59 -25.89
N TRP A 276 1.57 -16.93 -24.96
CA TRP A 276 0.60 -18.02 -25.10
C TRP A 276 -0.74 -17.51 -25.66
N PRO A 277 -1.54 -18.39 -26.29
CA PRO A 277 -2.89 -18.02 -26.73
C PRO A 277 -3.71 -17.44 -25.58
N THR A 278 -4.02 -16.14 -25.70
CA THR A 278 -4.68 -15.35 -24.67
C THR A 278 -5.75 -14.48 -25.31
N ALA A 279 -6.96 -14.48 -24.75
CA ALA A 279 -8.08 -13.74 -25.30
C ALA A 279 -8.98 -13.16 -24.20
N VAL A 280 -9.53 -11.97 -24.43
CA VAL A 280 -10.64 -11.44 -23.63
C VAL A 280 -11.89 -12.22 -24.01
N THR A 281 -12.47 -12.94 -23.06
CA THR A 281 -13.65 -13.78 -23.28
C THR A 281 -14.95 -13.12 -22.86
N SER A 282 -14.87 -12.10 -21.99
CA SER A 282 -15.99 -11.23 -21.65
C SER A 282 -15.46 -9.84 -21.31
N GLY A 283 -16.21 -8.81 -21.68
CA GLY A 283 -15.89 -7.43 -21.36
C GLY A 283 -14.90 -6.76 -22.30
N GLY A 284 -14.79 -7.18 -23.57
CA GLY A 284 -13.91 -6.54 -24.56
C GLY A 284 -14.25 -5.06 -24.85
N SER A 285 -15.52 -4.69 -24.65
CA SER A 285 -15.98 -3.31 -24.57
C SER A 285 -17.18 -3.28 -23.62
N LEU A 286 -17.20 -2.38 -22.65
CA LEU A 286 -18.15 -2.38 -21.54
C LEU A 286 -18.74 -0.99 -21.34
N LEU A 287 -20.05 -0.84 -21.53
CA LEU A 287 -20.79 0.31 -20.98
C LEU A 287 -20.94 0.08 -19.48
N VAL A 288 -20.21 0.86 -18.68
CA VAL A 288 -20.30 0.80 -17.22
C VAL A 288 -20.94 2.10 -16.74
N PRO A 289 -22.14 2.06 -16.14
CA PRO A 289 -22.75 3.26 -15.58
C PRO A 289 -21.91 3.88 -14.46
N ALA A 290 -22.10 5.16 -14.22
CA ALA A 290 -21.47 5.90 -13.12
C ALA A 290 -21.65 5.18 -11.77
N GLY A 291 -20.55 4.98 -11.03
CA GLY A 291 -20.54 4.33 -9.72
C GLY A 291 -20.82 2.81 -9.74
N LEU A 292 -20.93 2.20 -10.92
CA LEU A 292 -21.14 0.75 -11.06
C LEU A 292 -19.87 0.04 -11.51
N THR A 293 -19.94 -1.29 -11.51
CA THR A 293 -18.85 -2.17 -11.92
C THR A 293 -19.21 -3.00 -13.14
N GLY A 294 -18.19 -3.28 -13.97
CA GLY A 294 -18.19 -4.29 -15.02
C GLY A 294 -17.16 -5.38 -14.74
N THR A 295 -17.35 -6.56 -15.32
CA THR A 295 -16.41 -7.67 -15.19
C THR A 295 -15.74 -7.97 -16.52
N ILE A 296 -14.42 -8.09 -16.48
CA ILE A 296 -13.58 -8.50 -17.60
C ILE A 296 -13.03 -9.88 -17.28
N THR A 297 -13.13 -10.80 -18.23
CA THR A 297 -12.52 -12.13 -18.11
C THR A 297 -11.54 -12.36 -19.25
N VAL A 298 -10.36 -12.87 -18.90
CA VAL A 298 -9.30 -13.18 -19.86
C VAL A 298 -8.96 -14.66 -19.72
N GLN A 299 -9.05 -15.41 -20.81
CA GLN A 299 -8.61 -16.80 -20.85
C GLN A 299 -7.20 -16.91 -21.40
N VAL A 300 -6.38 -17.72 -20.72
CA VAL A 300 -5.02 -18.08 -21.12
C VAL A 300 -4.98 -19.59 -21.33
N THR A 301 -4.38 -20.03 -22.43
CA THR A 301 -4.16 -21.46 -22.73
C THR A 301 -2.66 -21.78 -22.62
N PRO A 302 -2.21 -22.37 -21.50
CA PRO A 302 -0.81 -22.78 -21.33
C PRO A 302 -0.40 -23.87 -22.32
N PRO A 303 0.89 -23.96 -22.65
CA PRO A 303 1.42 -25.09 -23.41
C PRO A 303 1.35 -26.38 -22.58
N LEU A 304 1.50 -27.52 -23.24
CA LEU A 304 1.53 -28.85 -22.61
C LEU A 304 2.84 -29.15 -21.85
N VAL A 305 3.70 -28.15 -21.67
CA VAL A 305 4.96 -28.25 -20.94
C VAL A 305 4.98 -27.24 -19.80
N ALA A 306 5.77 -27.52 -18.76
CA ALA A 306 5.91 -26.59 -17.65
C ALA A 306 6.63 -25.32 -18.09
N ALA A 307 5.97 -24.17 -17.92
CA ALA A 307 6.45 -22.85 -18.34
C ALA A 307 5.65 -21.75 -17.61
N SER A 308 6.02 -20.49 -17.79
CA SER A 308 5.28 -19.34 -17.28
C SER A 308 5.10 -18.29 -18.36
N ASP A 309 3.99 -17.57 -18.32
CA ASP A 309 3.72 -16.44 -19.20
C ASP A 309 2.96 -15.33 -18.47
N ALA A 310 3.01 -14.13 -19.03
CA ALA A 310 2.32 -12.96 -18.50
C ALA A 310 1.68 -12.14 -19.63
N PHE A 311 0.60 -11.45 -19.29
CA PHE A 311 -0.05 -10.50 -20.20
C PHE A 311 -0.35 -9.18 -19.50
N THR A 312 -0.37 -8.11 -20.29
CA THR A 312 -0.80 -6.79 -19.87
C THR A 312 -2.21 -6.54 -20.39
N LEU A 313 -3.14 -6.30 -19.47
CA LEU A 313 -4.50 -5.85 -19.73
C LEU A 313 -4.52 -4.32 -19.67
N THR A 314 -5.00 -3.69 -20.73
CA THR A 314 -5.18 -2.23 -20.79
C THR A 314 -6.67 -1.93 -20.92
N VAL A 315 -7.19 -1.04 -20.10
CA VAL A 315 -8.58 -0.58 -20.18
C VAL A 315 -8.58 0.92 -20.34
N SER A 316 -9.20 1.42 -21.41
CA SER A 316 -9.25 2.85 -21.71
C SER A 316 -10.67 3.36 -21.88
N SER A 317 -10.92 4.58 -21.41
CA SER A 317 -12.17 5.30 -21.69
C SER A 317 -12.33 5.47 -23.21
N SER A 318 -13.55 5.30 -23.73
CA SER A 318 -13.86 5.63 -25.12
C SER A 318 -13.91 7.14 -25.38
N HIS A 319 -14.16 7.94 -24.35
CA HIS A 319 -14.30 9.40 -24.45
C HIS A 319 -12.99 10.13 -24.17
N ASP A 320 -12.21 9.64 -23.21
CA ASP A 320 -10.95 10.25 -22.79
C ASP A 320 -9.82 9.23 -22.61
N PRO A 321 -9.41 8.53 -23.69
CA PRO A 321 -8.39 7.49 -23.61
C PRO A 321 -7.01 8.02 -23.19
N ALA A 322 -6.75 9.32 -23.39
CA ALA A 322 -5.47 9.93 -23.05
C ALA A 322 -5.28 10.09 -21.52
N HIS A 323 -6.37 10.23 -20.77
CA HIS A 323 -6.33 10.49 -19.33
C HIS A 323 -6.91 9.34 -18.50
N VAL A 324 -7.75 8.49 -19.09
CA VAL A 324 -8.32 7.31 -18.40
C VAL A 324 -7.84 6.07 -19.11
N THR A 325 -6.62 5.66 -18.76
CA THR A 325 -6.05 4.36 -19.12
C THR A 325 -5.57 3.66 -17.85
N MET A 326 -6.06 2.44 -17.62
CA MET A 326 -5.69 1.59 -16.50
C MET A 326 -4.97 0.34 -17.01
N VAL A 327 -4.06 -0.18 -16.19
CA VAL A 327 -3.28 -1.37 -16.52
C VAL A 327 -3.39 -2.39 -15.39
N ALA A 328 -3.56 -3.66 -15.77
CA ALA A 328 -3.42 -4.80 -14.87
C ALA A 328 -2.57 -5.88 -15.54
N VAL A 329 -1.92 -6.73 -14.74
CA VAL A 329 -1.09 -7.83 -15.23
C VAL A 329 -1.65 -9.17 -14.80
N GLY A 330 -1.73 -10.11 -15.73
CA GLY A 330 -2.01 -11.52 -15.43
C GLY A 330 -0.75 -12.37 -15.57
N HIS A 331 -0.48 -13.24 -14.60
CA HIS A 331 0.58 -14.25 -14.67
C HIS A 331 0.00 -15.66 -14.54
N THR A 332 0.42 -16.55 -15.44
CA THR A 332 0.07 -17.97 -15.38
C THR A 332 1.32 -18.83 -15.36
N ASN A 333 1.38 -19.76 -14.41
CA ASN A 333 2.40 -20.81 -14.35
C ASN A 333 1.78 -22.17 -14.70
N GLY A 334 2.27 -22.81 -15.75
CA GLY A 334 2.02 -24.23 -16.03
C GLY A 334 2.98 -25.08 -15.21
N ALA A 335 2.50 -25.74 -14.15
CA ALA A 335 3.34 -26.52 -13.25
C ALA A 335 3.16 -28.03 -13.49
N HIS A 336 4.27 -28.78 -13.60
CA HIS A 336 4.21 -30.23 -13.68
C HIS A 336 3.98 -30.81 -12.28
N PHE A 337 2.79 -31.37 -12.02
CA PHE A 337 2.55 -32.13 -10.79
C PHE A 337 3.01 -33.58 -11.01
N SER A 338 4.19 -33.94 -10.49
CA SER A 338 4.62 -35.34 -10.45
C SER A 338 3.77 -36.11 -9.44
N HIS A 339 2.74 -36.80 -9.92
CA HIS A 339 2.05 -37.79 -9.10
C HIS A 339 2.93 -39.05 -9.06
N LEU A 340 3.62 -39.27 -7.94
CA LEU A 340 4.27 -40.56 -7.67
C LEU A 340 3.16 -41.61 -7.53
N PRO A 341 3.10 -42.66 -8.38
CA PRO A 341 2.13 -43.72 -8.17
C PRO A 341 2.46 -44.45 -6.87
N ILE A 342 1.49 -44.52 -5.95
CA ILE A 342 1.57 -45.44 -4.80
C ILE A 342 1.47 -46.85 -5.37
N ILE A 343 2.60 -47.56 -5.41
CA ILE A 343 2.62 -49.00 -5.65
C ILE A 343 2.19 -49.67 -4.35
N ILE A 344 0.93 -50.11 -4.27
CA ILE A 344 0.49 -51.01 -3.20
C ILE A 344 1.05 -52.39 -3.53
N VAL A 345 2.12 -52.80 -2.85
CA VAL A 345 2.63 -54.17 -2.90
C VAL A 345 1.74 -55.04 -2.00
N PRO A 346 0.99 -56.03 -2.54
CA PRO A 346 0.25 -56.97 -1.70
C PRO A 346 1.24 -57.84 -0.92
N LYS A 347 0.91 -58.11 0.35
CA LYS A 347 1.72 -58.93 1.27
C LYS A 347 1.90 -60.37 0.80
#